data_AF-A0A7C1QJ58-F1
#
_entry.id   AF-A0A7C1QJ58-F1
#
_cell.length_a   1.000
_cell.length_b   1.000
_cell.length_c   1.000
_cell.angle_alpha   90.00
_cell.angle_beta   90.00
_cell.angle_gamma   90.00
#
_symmetry.space_group_name_H-M   'P 1'
#
loop_
_entity.id
_entity.type
_entity.pdbx_description
1 polymer ?
#
loop_
_entity_poly.entity_id
_entity_poly.type
_entity_poly.pdbx_seq_one_letter_code
_entity_poly.pdbx_strand_id
1 'polypeptide(L)'
;MGVDAPSLEGFLFPETYRLYWGINERKVISIMVRQFFNVVNGSLKRQMLASGMTLNDMVALASIIESEAQKDEERPIISQVYHRRLKLGMSLDADPTIQYALGERRKLLNVDKKIDSPYNTYTHRGLPPGSICNP
;
A
#
# COMPACT_ATOMS: atom_id res chain seq x y z
N MET A 1 16.52 -2.06 -6.55
CA MET A 1 16.80 -1.51 -5.20
C MET A 1 16.32 -2.46 -4.09
N GLY A 2 16.31 -3.79 -4.32
CA GLY A 2 15.90 -4.78 -3.30
C GLY A 2 14.39 -4.92 -3.07
N VAL A 3 13.56 -4.29 -3.90
CA VAL A 3 12.09 -4.37 -3.85
C VAL A 3 11.62 -5.39 -4.88
N ASP A 4 10.81 -6.35 -4.42
CA ASP A 4 10.14 -7.36 -5.26
C ASP A 4 8.66 -7.00 -5.38
N ALA A 5 8.39 -5.99 -6.22
CA ALA A 5 7.06 -5.44 -6.49
C ALA A 5 7.03 -4.79 -7.89
N PRO A 6 5.85 -4.56 -8.49
CA PRO A 6 5.74 -3.96 -9.82
C PRO A 6 6.31 -2.52 -9.93
N SER A 7 6.38 -1.80 -8.81
CA SER A 7 6.89 -0.42 -8.75
C SER A 7 7.52 -0.13 -7.37
N LEU A 8 8.01 1.11 -7.17
CA LEU A 8 8.48 1.57 -5.87
C LEU A 8 7.37 2.21 -5.01
N GLU A 9 6.13 2.26 -5.50
CA GLU A 9 4.98 2.72 -4.72
C GLU A 9 4.83 1.85 -3.46
N GLY A 10 4.67 2.47 -2.30
CA GLY A 10 4.65 1.76 -1.01
C GLY A 10 6.03 1.63 -0.34
N PHE A 11 7.13 1.85 -1.09
CA PHE A 11 8.50 1.63 -0.60
C PHE A 11 9.29 2.93 -0.40
N LEU A 12 8.71 4.08 -0.70
CA LEU A 12 9.33 5.39 -0.46
C LEU A 12 8.90 5.92 0.91
N PHE A 13 9.66 5.57 1.95
CA PHE A 13 9.25 5.83 3.34
C PHE A 13 8.97 7.33 3.59
N PRO A 14 7.78 7.70 4.13
CA PRO A 14 7.36 9.09 4.26
C PRO A 14 7.97 9.75 5.50
N GLU A 15 9.20 10.24 5.38
CA GLU A 15 9.91 10.93 6.46
C GLU A 15 10.51 12.27 5.97
N THR A 16 10.92 13.12 6.90
CA THR A 16 11.68 14.33 6.59
C THR A 16 13.15 13.99 6.33
N TYR A 17 13.60 14.16 5.08
CA TYR A 17 14.99 13.88 4.68
C TYR A 17 15.84 15.15 4.62
N ARG A 18 17.06 15.10 5.18
CA ARG A 18 18.07 16.15 5.02
C ARG A 18 19.04 15.76 3.93
N LEU A 19 19.07 16.53 2.85
CA LEU A 19 19.83 16.22 1.63
C LEU A 19 20.76 17.38 1.29
N TYR A 20 21.90 17.08 0.68
CA TYR A 20 22.84 18.10 0.18
C TYR A 20 22.37 18.66 -1.17
N TRP A 21 22.69 19.92 -1.41
CA TRP A 21 22.44 20.57 -2.70
C TRP A 21 23.17 19.84 -3.85
N GLY A 22 22.48 19.63 -4.97
CA GLY A 22 23.04 18.94 -6.14
C GLY A 22 23.00 17.41 -6.09
N ILE A 23 22.34 16.82 -5.09
CA ILE A 23 22.09 15.37 -5.07
C ILE A 23 21.21 14.95 -6.26
N ASN A 24 21.49 13.79 -6.87
CA ASN A 24 20.66 13.28 -7.97
C ASN A 24 19.39 12.56 -7.49
N GLU A 25 18.35 12.49 -8.33
CA GLU A 25 17.06 11.93 -7.91
C GLU A 25 17.18 10.43 -7.56
N ARG A 26 17.98 9.68 -8.32
CA ARG A 26 18.21 8.25 -8.05
C ARG A 26 18.77 7.99 -6.65
N LYS A 27 19.64 8.89 -6.15
CA LYS A 27 20.22 8.79 -4.82
C LYS A 27 19.18 9.12 -3.75
N VAL A 28 18.33 10.12 -3.99
CA VAL A 28 17.18 10.43 -3.11
C VAL A 28 16.25 9.23 -2.99
N ILE A 29 15.81 8.65 -4.12
CA ILE A 29 14.96 7.46 -4.13
C ILE A 29 15.63 6.29 -3.38
N SER A 30 16.93 6.07 -3.62
CA SER A 30 17.67 5.02 -2.92
C SER A 30 17.77 5.25 -1.41
N ILE A 31 17.80 6.50 -0.95
CA ILE A 31 17.79 6.83 0.48
C ILE A 31 16.42 6.47 1.08
N MET A 32 15.33 6.86 0.42
CA MET A 32 13.97 6.57 0.87
C MET A 32 13.69 5.07 0.94
N VAL A 33 14.07 4.31 -0.09
CA VAL A 33 13.92 2.84 -0.10
C VAL A 33 14.78 2.17 0.98
N ARG A 34 16.00 2.67 1.22
CA ARG A 34 16.84 2.15 2.30
C ARG A 34 16.20 2.41 3.66
N GLN A 35 15.62 3.59 3.84
CA GLN A 35 14.93 3.95 5.08
C GLN A 35 13.72 3.05 5.33
N PHE A 36 12.93 2.75 4.30
CA PHE A 36 11.87 1.75 4.38
C PHE A 36 12.38 0.42 4.95
N PHE A 37 13.47 -0.13 4.39
CA PHE A 37 14.03 -1.40 4.87
C PHE A 37 14.66 -1.32 6.28
N ASN A 38 15.09 -0.14 6.71
CA ASN A 38 15.57 0.07 8.08
C ASN A 38 14.41 0.00 9.09
N VAL A 39 13.26 0.58 8.74
CA VAL A 39 12.06 0.59 9.58
C VAL A 39 11.38 -0.78 9.58
N VAL A 40 11.27 -1.40 8.40
CA VAL A 40 10.77 -2.76 8.21
C VAL A 40 11.85 -3.76 8.63
N ASN A 41 12.06 -3.85 9.93
CA ASN A 41 13.12 -4.64 10.55
C ASN A 41 12.70 -6.11 10.80
N GLY A 42 13.55 -6.86 11.51
CA GLY A 42 13.37 -8.28 11.76
C GLY A 42 12.07 -8.68 12.48
N SER A 43 11.41 -7.80 13.24
CA SER A 43 10.13 -8.12 13.89
C SER A 43 8.99 -8.22 12.87
N LEU A 44 8.93 -7.29 11.91
CA LEU A 44 7.93 -7.29 10.85
C LEU A 44 8.15 -8.48 9.90
N LYS A 45 9.42 -8.82 9.60
CA LYS A 45 9.75 -10.02 8.82
C LYS A 45 9.22 -11.31 9.46
N ARG A 46 9.29 -11.43 10.80
CA ARG A 46 8.70 -12.59 11.50
C ARG A 46 7.18 -12.61 11.41
N GLN A 47 6.52 -11.45 11.50
CA GLN A 47 5.07 -11.35 11.36
C GLN A 47 4.61 -11.68 9.93
N MET A 48 5.35 -11.24 8.90
CA MET A 48 5.09 -11.64 7.51
C MET A 48 5.18 -13.15 7.31
N LEU A 49 6.22 -13.79 7.84
CA LEU A 49 6.37 -15.24 7.74
C LEU A 49 5.21 -15.98 8.41
N ALA A 50 4.71 -15.46 9.54
CA ALA A 50 3.58 -16.05 10.24
C ALA A 50 2.23 -15.83 9.53
N SER A 51 2.07 -14.74 8.78
CA SER A 51 0.83 -14.44 8.04
C SER A 51 0.75 -15.12 6.68
N GLY A 52 1.88 -15.61 6.14
CA GLY A 52 1.97 -16.18 4.79
C GLY A 52 1.89 -15.13 3.68
N MET A 53 1.98 -13.84 4.02
CA MET A 53 1.97 -12.73 3.07
C MET A 53 3.39 -12.39 2.60
N THR A 54 3.52 -12.02 1.32
CA THR A 54 4.76 -11.44 0.81
C THR A 54 4.96 -10.01 1.34
N LEU A 55 6.16 -9.45 1.15
CA LEU A 55 6.40 -8.04 1.52
C LEU A 55 5.47 -7.12 0.72
N ASN A 56 5.34 -7.39 -0.58
CA ASN A 56 4.45 -6.64 -1.47
C ASN A 56 3.00 -6.70 -0.98
N ASP A 57 2.50 -7.87 -0.59
CA ASP A 57 1.13 -8.03 -0.06
C ASP A 57 0.91 -7.20 1.22
N MET A 58 1.88 -7.24 2.13
CA MET A 58 1.79 -6.50 3.39
C MET A 58 1.78 -4.98 3.15
N VAL A 59 2.65 -4.49 2.26
CA VAL A 59 2.72 -3.06 1.94
C VAL A 59 1.50 -2.62 1.10
N ALA A 60 0.98 -3.49 0.23
CA ALA A 60 -0.26 -3.22 -0.51
C ALA A 60 -1.44 -3.07 0.46
N LEU A 61 -1.60 -4.01 1.40
CA LEU A 61 -2.63 -3.93 2.43
C LEU A 61 -2.46 -2.69 3.32
N ALA A 62 -1.23 -2.39 3.75
CA ALA A 62 -0.95 -1.19 4.55
C ALA A 62 -1.31 0.09 3.80
N SER A 63 -1.03 0.19 2.50
CA SER A 63 -1.37 1.37 1.69
C SER A 63 -2.89 1.57 1.53
N ILE A 64 -3.66 0.48 1.51
CA ILE A 64 -5.13 0.55 1.50
C ILE A 64 -5.64 1.05 2.85
N ILE A 65 -5.14 0.47 3.95
CA ILE A 65 -5.52 0.87 5.31
C ILE A 65 -5.19 2.35 5.55
N GLU A 66 -3.99 2.80 5.15
CA GLU A 66 -3.56 4.20 5.30
C GLU A 66 -4.46 5.15 4.52
N SER A 67 -4.86 4.76 3.30
CA SER A 67 -5.71 5.61 2.47
C SER A 67 -7.17 5.66 2.92
N GLU A 68 -7.64 4.68 3.70
CA GLU A 68 -9.00 4.64 4.27
C GLU A 68 -9.09 5.34 5.63
N ALA A 69 -8.04 5.23 6.45
CA ALA A 69 -8.04 5.78 7.79
C ALA A 69 -7.98 7.32 7.77
N GLN A 70 -8.93 7.98 8.43
CA GLN A 70 -8.85 9.43 8.66
C GLN A 70 -8.12 9.74 9.97
N LYS A 71 -8.13 8.78 10.91
CA LYS A 71 -7.49 8.90 12.22
C LYS A 71 -6.68 7.65 12.54
N ASP A 72 -5.62 7.81 13.29
CA ASP A 72 -4.72 6.73 13.71
C ASP A 72 -5.46 5.59 14.43
N GLU A 73 -6.48 5.94 15.24
CA GLU A 73 -7.28 5.01 16.03
C GLU A 73 -8.17 4.10 15.17
N GLU A 74 -8.47 4.47 13.92
CA GLU A 74 -9.29 3.69 13.01
C GLU A 74 -8.48 2.57 12.32
N ARG A 75 -7.16 2.76 12.16
CA ARG A 75 -6.29 1.82 11.44
C ARG A 75 -6.38 0.37 11.95
N PRO A 76 -6.37 0.09 13.28
CA PRO A 76 -6.49 -1.29 13.76
C PRO A 76 -7.84 -1.93 13.41
N ILE A 77 -8.93 -1.17 13.44
CA ILE A 77 -10.28 -1.65 13.12
C ILE A 77 -10.39 -1.95 11.62
N ILE A 78 -9.93 -1.01 10.78
CA ILE A 78 -9.90 -1.16 9.32
C ILE A 78 -9.03 -2.37 8.93
N SER A 79 -7.85 -2.50 9.54
CA SER A 79 -6.95 -3.64 9.36
C SER A 79 -7.65 -4.97 9.68
N GLN A 80 -8.36 -5.05 10.82
CA GLN A 80 -9.10 -6.26 11.20
C GLN A 80 -10.16 -6.64 10.17
N VAL A 81 -10.89 -5.66 9.62
CA VAL A 81 -11.91 -5.90 8.58
C VAL A 81 -11.27 -6.47 7.32
N TYR A 82 -10.20 -5.88 6.82
CA TYR A 82 -9.55 -6.35 5.59
C TYR A 82 -8.88 -7.71 5.76
N HIS A 83 -8.21 -7.97 6.88
CA HIS A 83 -7.68 -9.30 7.16
C HIS A 83 -8.79 -10.37 7.19
N ARG A 84 -9.95 -10.04 7.76
CA ARG A 84 -11.10 -10.96 7.75
C ARG A 84 -11.64 -11.20 6.34
N ARG A 85 -11.79 -10.14 5.53
CA ARG A 85 -12.24 -10.26 4.13
C ARG A 85 -11.29 -11.12 3.30
N LEU A 86 -9.98 -10.90 3.42
CA LEU A 86 -8.96 -11.72 2.75
C LEU A 86 -9.04 -13.18 3.16
N LYS A 87 -9.17 -13.46 4.46
CA LYS A 87 -9.31 -14.83 4.98
C LYS A 87 -10.57 -15.54 4.46
N LEU A 88 -11.65 -14.80 4.23
CA LEU A 88 -12.92 -15.32 3.70
C LEU A 88 -12.99 -15.30 2.17
N GLY A 89 -11.94 -14.84 1.46
CA GLY A 89 -11.94 -14.73 0.00
C GLY A 89 -12.98 -13.72 -0.53
N MET A 90 -13.31 -12.70 0.25
CA MET A 90 -14.23 -11.61 -0.12
C MET A 90 -13.49 -10.51 -0.89
N SER A 91 -14.23 -9.71 -1.67
CA SER A 91 -13.73 -8.45 -2.23
C SER A 91 -13.41 -7.46 -1.11
N LEU A 92 -12.40 -6.60 -1.34
CA LEU A 92 -12.04 -5.57 -0.37
C LEU A 92 -12.97 -4.36 -0.47
N ASP A 93 -13.51 -4.08 -1.67
CA ASP A 93 -14.40 -2.95 -1.94
C ASP A 93 -13.84 -1.60 -1.45
N ALA A 94 -12.52 -1.40 -1.62
CA ALA A 94 -11.83 -0.23 -1.11
C ALA A 94 -11.88 0.92 -2.12
N ASP A 95 -12.55 2.02 -1.78
CA ASP A 95 -12.68 3.20 -2.66
C ASP A 95 -11.32 3.81 -3.05
N PRO A 96 -10.30 3.88 -2.16
CA PRO A 96 -8.98 4.38 -2.54
C PRO A 96 -8.31 3.61 -3.68
N THR A 97 -8.61 2.32 -3.83
CA THR A 97 -8.05 1.51 -4.93
C THR A 97 -8.62 1.91 -6.29
N ILE A 98 -9.88 2.35 -6.33
CA ILE A 98 -10.53 2.91 -7.53
C ILE A 98 -10.01 4.32 -7.82
N GLN A 99 -9.85 5.15 -6.78
CA GLN A 99 -9.26 6.47 -6.92
C GLN A 99 -7.83 6.40 -7.48
N TYR A 100 -7.03 5.43 -7.02
CA TYR A 100 -5.72 5.16 -7.57
C TYR A 100 -5.79 4.75 -9.05
N ALA A 101 -6.68 3.83 -9.40
CA ALA A 101 -6.88 3.40 -10.79
C ALA A 101 -7.31 4.54 -11.73
N LEU A 102 -8.08 5.52 -11.21
CA LEU A 102 -8.49 6.72 -11.94
C LEU A 102 -7.40 7.80 -12.00
N GLY A 103 -6.40 7.74 -11.12
CA GLY A 103 -5.40 8.79 -10.95
C GLY A 103 -5.94 10.08 -10.29
N GLU A 104 -7.10 10.02 -9.64
CA GLU A 104 -7.75 11.20 -9.05
C GLU A 104 -8.44 10.85 -7.72
N ARG A 105 -8.22 11.68 -6.69
CA ARG A 105 -8.90 11.58 -5.40
C ARG A 105 -10.16 12.44 -5.40
N ARG A 106 -11.29 11.85 -5.79
CA ARG A 106 -12.62 12.47 -5.73
C ARG A 106 -13.68 11.50 -5.22
N LYS A 107 -14.87 12.04 -4.90
CA LYS A 107 -16.04 11.21 -4.60
C LYS A 107 -16.37 10.31 -5.81
N LEU A 108 -16.45 9.02 -5.56
CA LEU A 108 -16.71 8.01 -6.60
C LEU A 108 -18.20 7.95 -6.94
N LEU A 109 -18.48 7.78 -8.23
CA LEU A 109 -19.77 7.46 -8.79
C LEU A 109 -19.91 5.94 -8.97
N ASN A 110 -21.14 5.45 -9.12
CA ASN A 110 -21.37 4.02 -9.38
C ASN A 110 -20.73 3.52 -10.68
N VAL A 111 -20.55 4.42 -11.66
CA VAL A 111 -19.86 4.09 -12.92
C VAL A 111 -18.36 3.87 -12.72
N ASP A 112 -17.75 4.60 -11.79
CA ASP A 112 -16.32 4.52 -11.50
C ASP A 112 -15.93 3.14 -10.94
N LYS A 113 -16.82 2.51 -10.16
CA LYS A 113 -16.62 1.18 -9.56
C LYS A 113 -16.53 0.05 -10.60
N LYS A 114 -16.85 0.33 -11.86
CA LYS A 114 -16.81 -0.64 -12.97
C LYS A 114 -15.57 -0.46 -13.86
N ILE A 115 -14.61 0.39 -13.46
CA ILE A 115 -13.36 0.58 -14.22
C ILE A 115 -12.62 -0.75 -14.42
N ASP A 116 -12.14 -0.97 -15.64
CA ASP A 116 -11.28 -2.11 -15.96
C ASP A 116 -9.84 -1.79 -15.55
N SER A 117 -9.45 -2.27 -14.37
CA SER A 117 -8.12 -2.08 -13.82
C SER A 117 -7.80 -3.20 -12.84
N PRO A 118 -6.56 -3.73 -12.82
CA PRO A 118 -6.17 -4.74 -11.85
C PRO A 118 -6.17 -4.22 -10.41
N TYR A 119 -6.25 -2.90 -10.21
CA TYR A 119 -6.42 -2.28 -8.89
C TYR A 119 -7.89 -2.23 -8.44
N ASN A 120 -8.86 -2.59 -9.28
CA ASN A 120 -10.27 -2.56 -8.90
C ASN A 120 -10.62 -3.71 -7.93
N THR A 121 -10.62 -3.40 -6.64
CA THR A 121 -10.95 -4.38 -5.58
C THR A 121 -12.44 -4.67 -5.41
N TYR A 122 -13.32 -4.06 -6.21
CA TYR A 122 -14.74 -4.43 -6.31
C TYR A 122 -14.94 -5.61 -7.28
N THR A 123 -14.17 -5.64 -8.39
CA THR A 123 -14.27 -6.68 -9.42
C THR A 123 -13.26 -7.80 -9.22
N HIS A 124 -12.08 -7.49 -8.67
CA HIS A 124 -11.03 -8.45 -8.38
C HIS A 124 -10.97 -8.75 -6.88
N ARG A 125 -10.99 -10.05 -6.54
CA ARG A 125 -10.85 -10.52 -5.15
C ARG A 125 -9.37 -10.57 -4.76
N GLY A 126 -9.09 -10.36 -3.47
CA GLY A 126 -7.73 -10.34 -2.94
C GLY A 126 -7.11 -8.95 -2.97
N LEU A 127 -5.78 -8.90 -2.84
CA LEU A 127 -5.02 -7.66 -2.88
C LEU A 127 -4.76 -7.22 -4.34
N PRO A 128 -4.66 -5.90 -4.60
CA PRO A 128 -4.20 -5.40 -5.89
C PRO A 128 -2.72 -5.77 -6.15
N PRO A 129 -2.21 -5.61 -7.38
CA PRO A 129 -0.84 -5.99 -7.74
C PRO A 129 0.27 -5.31 -6.92
N GLY A 130 -0.01 -4.15 -6.33
CA GLY A 130 0.93 -3.40 -5.51
C GLY A 130 0.22 -2.31 -4.72
N SER A 131 1.01 -1.49 -4.03
CA SER A 131 0.52 -0.40 -3.20
C SER A 131 -0.09 0.76 -4.00
N ILE A 132 -0.94 1.53 -3.32
CA ILE A 132 -1.62 2.71 -3.87
C ILE A 132 -1.15 4.05 -3.27
N CYS A 133 -0.29 3.97 -2.25
CA CYS A 133 0.42 5.09 -1.62
C CYS A 133 1.63 4.57 -0.84
N ASN A 134 2.41 5.47 -0.23
CA ASN A 134 3.44 5.14 0.75
C ASN A 134 2.85 5.23 2.18
N PRO A 135 2.55 4.09 2.83
CA PRO A 135 2.03 4.05 4.18
C PRO A 135 3.10 4.32 5.26
#